data_AF-A0A932KFD9-F1
#
_entry.id   AF-A0A932KFD9-F1
#
_cell.length_a   1.000
_cell.length_b   1.000
_cell.length_c   1.000
_cell.angle_alpha   90.00
_cell.angle_beta   90.00
_cell.angle_gamma   90.00
#
_symmetry.space_group_name_H-M   'P 1'
#
loop_
_entity.id
_entity.type
_entity.pdbx_description
1 polymer ?
#
loop_
_entity_poly.entity_id
_entity_poly.type
_entity_poly.pdbx_seq_one_letter_code
_entity_poly.pdbx_strand_id
1 'polypeptide(L)' 'MADIPKLKTVLVESPGGPTPYGGKSIGEQPVSAVAPAIVNAVLDAAGISITDLPITSEKVYHALQAKRP' A
#
# COMPACT_ATOMS: atom_id res chain seq x y z
N MET A 1 6.44 5.96 17.78
CA MET A 1 5.93 6.48 16.50
C MET A 1 4.44 6.19 16.46
N ALA A 2 3.57 7.22 16.35
CA ALA A 2 2.12 7.04 16.50
C ALA A 2 1.43 6.57 15.21
N ASP A 3 1.93 6.98 14.04
CA ASP A 3 1.24 6.79 12.75
C ASP A 3 1.62 5.50 12.01
N ILE A 4 2.58 4.72 12.54
CA ILE A 4 2.96 3.43 11.93
C ILE A 4 1.95 2.37 12.40
N PRO A 5 1.18 1.74 11.48
CA PRO A 5 0.24 0.69 11.86
C PRO A 5 1.00 -0.58 12.26
N LYS A 6 0.30 -1.52 12.91
CA LYS A 6 0.86 -2.85 13.19
C LYS A 6 1.18 -3.57 11.87
N LEU A 7 2.47 -3.81 11.62
CA LEU A 7 2.92 -4.54 10.43
C LEU A 7 2.89 -6.06 10.67
N LYS A 8 2.41 -6.80 9.68
CA LYS A 8 2.50 -8.26 9.62
C LYS A 8 3.39 -8.65 8.44
N THR A 9 4.53 -9.26 8.74
CA THR A 9 5.47 -9.74 7.72
C THR A 9 5.26 -11.22 7.49
N VAL A 10 5.22 -11.63 6.22
CA VAL A 10 5.18 -13.04 5.80
C VAL A 10 6.37 -13.27 4.88
N LEU A 11 7.25 -14.20 5.25
CA LEU A 11 8.34 -14.65 4.38
C LEU A 11 7.80 -15.75 3.49
N VAL A 12 7.85 -15.51 2.18
CA VAL A 12 7.41 -16.49 1.18
C VAL A 12 8.66 -17.05 0.50
N GLU A 13 8.85 -18.35 0.65
CA GLU A 13 9.96 -19.06 0.03
C GLU A 13 9.57 -19.54 -1.37
N SER A 14 10.52 -19.44 -2.30
CA SER A 14 10.36 -19.92 -3.66
C SER A 14 11.71 -20.44 -4.12
N PRO A 15 11.78 -21.66 -4.70
CA PRO A 15 13.06 -22.25 -5.10
C PRO A 15 13.73 -21.44 -6.21
N GLY A 16 15.06 -21.55 -6.26
CA GLY A 16 15.92 -20.87 -7.22
C GLY A 16 16.12 -19.39 -6.90
N GLY A 17 17.28 -18.86 -7.23
CA GLY A 17 17.65 -17.46 -7.00
C GLY A 17 19.11 -17.24 -7.41
N PRO A 18 19.49 -16.01 -7.83
CA PRO A 18 20.83 -15.76 -8.37
C PRO A 18 21.94 -15.79 -7.32
N THR A 19 21.62 -15.78 -6.02
CA THR A 19 22.60 -15.75 -4.93
C THR A 19 22.81 -17.14 -4.30
N PRO A 20 23.91 -17.34 -3.53
CA PRO A 20 24.06 -18.54 -2.72
C PRO A 20 22.82 -18.80 -1.87
N TYR A 21 22.54 -20.08 -1.65
CA TYR A 21 21.35 -20.56 -0.93
C TYR A 21 20.00 -20.21 -1.60
N GLY A 22 19.99 -19.76 -2.87
CA GLY A 22 18.76 -19.49 -3.62
C GLY A 22 18.06 -18.18 -3.24
N GLY A 23 18.79 -17.22 -2.67
CA GLY A 23 18.23 -15.92 -2.27
C GLY A 23 17.80 -15.04 -3.46
N LYS A 24 16.88 -14.11 -3.18
CA LYS A 24 16.34 -13.10 -4.11
C LYS A 24 16.37 -11.72 -3.43
N SER A 25 16.39 -10.64 -4.22
CA SER A 25 16.26 -9.28 -3.69
C SER A 25 14.86 -9.05 -3.13
N ILE A 26 14.75 -8.28 -2.04
CA ILE A 26 13.47 -7.94 -1.39
C ILE A 26 13.39 -6.48 -0.91
N GLY A 27 14.39 -5.65 -1.18
CA GLY A 27 14.47 -4.30 -0.60
C GLY A 27 13.40 -3.33 -1.11
N GLU A 28 13.02 -3.43 -2.38
CA GLU A 28 12.12 -2.46 -3.04
C GLU A 28 10.66 -2.91 -3.04
N GLN A 29 10.43 -4.22 -3.19
CA GLN A 29 9.11 -4.83 -3.29
C GLN A 29 8.14 -4.45 -2.15
N PRO A 30 8.53 -4.47 -0.86
CA PRO A 30 7.62 -4.07 0.21
C PRO A 30 7.34 -2.57 0.21
N VAL A 31 8.12 -1.74 -0.48
CA VAL A 31 7.89 -0.29 -0.58
C VAL A 31 6.93 0.02 -1.73
N SER A 32 7.16 -0.55 -2.91
CA SER A 32 6.34 -0.29 -4.10
C SER A 32 4.87 -0.68 -3.94
N ALA A 33 4.59 -1.72 -3.13
CA ALA A 33 3.22 -2.21 -2.91
C ALA A 33 2.40 -1.35 -1.93
N VAL A 34 3.02 -0.48 -1.12
CA VAL A 34 2.33 0.22 -0.02
C VAL A 34 1.33 1.25 -0.53
N ALA A 35 1.73 2.12 -1.46
CA ALA A 35 0.85 3.15 -1.99
C ALA A 35 -0.44 2.58 -2.62
N PRO A 36 -0.37 1.60 -3.57
CA PRO A 36 -1.60 1.03 -4.14
C PRO A 36 -2.42 0.23 -3.12
N ALA A 37 -1.79 -0.42 -2.14
CA ALA A 37 -2.52 -1.10 -1.06
C ALA A 37 -3.37 -0.12 -0.23
N ILE A 38 -2.81 1.05 0.11
CA ILE A 38 -3.54 2.10 0.84
C ILE A 38 -4.65 2.70 -0.03
N VAL A 39 -4.40 3.00 -1.32
CA VAL A 39 -5.43 3.50 -2.26
C VAL A 39 -6.62 2.52 -2.31
N ASN A 40 -6.34 1.23 -2.48
CA ASN A 40 -7.40 0.21 -2.55
C ASN A 40 -8.15 0.06 -1.22
N ALA A 41 -7.48 0.21 -0.08
CA ALA A 41 -8.15 0.19 1.23
C ALA A 41 -9.09 1.40 1.41
N VAL A 42 -8.72 2.59 0.92
CA VAL A 42 -9.59 3.77 0.93
C VAL A 42 -10.78 3.58 -0.01
N LEU A 43 -10.56 3.00 -1.18
CA LEU A 43 -11.63 2.66 -2.11
C LEU A 43 -12.61 1.66 -1.50
N ASP A 44 -12.12 0.61 -0.84
CA ASP A 44 -12.97 -0.38 -0.16
C ASP A 44 -13.77 0.25 0.99
N ALA A 45 -13.12 1.04 1.85
CA ALA A 45 -13.75 1.61 3.05
C ALA A 45 -14.74 2.75 2.76
N ALA A 46 -14.47 3.59 1.75
CA ALA A 46 -15.24 4.81 1.50
C ALA A 46 -15.87 4.87 0.10
N GLY A 47 -15.53 3.95 -0.80
CA GLY A 47 -15.98 3.92 -2.19
C GLY A 47 -15.57 5.18 -2.97
N ILE A 48 -14.41 5.76 -2.64
CA ILE A 48 -13.81 6.89 -3.37
C ILE A 48 -12.51 6.42 -4.02
N SER A 49 -12.27 6.86 -5.25
CA SER A 49 -11.04 6.54 -5.98
C SER A 49 -10.16 7.79 -6.05
N ILE A 50 -8.90 7.68 -5.63
CA ILE A 50 -7.91 8.77 -5.64
C ILE A 50 -6.66 8.25 -6.36
N THR A 51 -6.31 8.87 -7.48
CA THR A 51 -5.15 8.50 -8.31
C THR A 51 -3.99 9.49 -8.21
N ASP A 52 -4.14 10.54 -7.39
CA ASP A 52 -3.15 11.60 -7.19
C ASP A 52 -2.51 11.49 -5.80
N LEU A 53 -1.28 10.99 -5.75
CA LEU A 53 -0.53 10.77 -4.51
C LEU A 53 0.25 12.03 -4.07
N PRO A 54 0.48 12.24 -2.76
CA PRO A 54 0.03 11.42 -1.63
C PRO A 54 -1.47 11.56 -1.36
N ILE A 55 -2.08 10.53 -0.76
CA ILE A 55 -3.49 10.58 -0.32
C ILE A 55 -3.55 11.36 1.00
N THR A 56 -3.66 12.68 0.91
CA THR A 56 -3.81 13.53 2.09
C THR A 56 -5.24 13.55 2.60
N SER A 57 -5.44 13.94 3.87
CA SER A 57 -6.78 14.06 4.46
C SER A 57 -7.68 15.04 3.71
N GLU A 58 -7.11 16.12 3.15
CA GLU A 58 -7.85 17.10 2.34
C GLU A 58 -8.37 16.47 1.05
N LYS A 59 -7.54 15.70 0.34
CA LYS A 59 -7.96 15.00 -0.89
C LYS A 59 -9.07 14.00 -0.60
N VAL A 60 -8.96 13.25 0.51
CA VAL A 60 -10.02 12.34 0.98
C VAL A 60 -11.30 13.11 1.28
N TYR A 61 -11.21 14.21 2.02
CA TYR A 61 -12.36 15.05 2.35
C TYR A 61 -13.07 15.58 1.09
N HIS A 62 -12.33 16.13 0.13
CA HIS A 62 -12.91 16.64 -1.12
C HIS A 62 -13.56 15.54 -1.96
N ALA A 63 -12.93 14.36 -2.05
CA ALA A 63 -13.50 13.21 -2.76
C ALA A 63 -14.80 12.71 -2.09
N LEU A 64 -14.86 12.69 -0.76
CA LEU A 64 -16.09 12.37 -0.02
C LEU A 64 -17.20 13.38 -0.29
N GLN A 65 -16.89 14.68 -0.30
CA GLN A 65 -17.86 15.74 -0.57
C GLN A 65 -18.40 15.68 -1.99
N ALA A 66 -17.54 15.41 -2.99
CA ALA A 66 -17.96 15.26 -4.39
C ALA A 66 -18.86 14.04 -4.65
N LYS A 67 -18.79 13.02 -3.77
CA LYS A 67 -19.62 11.81 -3.84
C LYS A 67 -21.01 11.98 -3.23
N ARG A 68 -21.23 12.99 -2.37
CA ARG A 68 -22.54 13.21 -1.71
C ARG A 68 -23.58 13.62 -2.77
N PRO A 69 -24.83 13.11 -2.65
CA PRO A 69 -25.90 13.42 -3.60
C PRO A 69 -26.30 14.90 -3.56
#